data_AF-A0A940TG39-F1
#
_entry.id   AF-A0A940TG39-F1
#
_cell.length_a   1.000
_cell.length_b   1.000
_cell.length_c   1.000
_cell.angle_alpha   90.00
_cell.angle_beta   90.00
_cell.angle_gamma   90.00
#
_symmetry.space_group_name_H-M   'P 1'
#
loop_
_entity.id
_entity.type
_entity.pdbx_description
1 polymer ?
#
loop_
_entity_poly.entity_id
_entity_poly.type
_entity_poly.pdbx_seq_one_letter_code
_entity_poly.pdbx_strand_id
1 'polypeptide(L)'
;SLATVKDGVSDKELKKKTKSFEEASEYFIDLENNPGYGVPIKSSEVAAGNGKTVNGYPWGSNSFIINTSMIMAYAYDLTGNSDYLDGAKTALDYIMGRNPLDNCYVTGYGEHSTKNPHHRWWSHQIDEAFPSAPDGVLAGGPNSGLQDPWVKGLGYESGEIAPQLCYVDHIEAWSTNECTINWNAPLAWMTGFLTDEPIREVKALKYDDSEDSEEDEEEKPEVTKKASEKKTDSSDDDDDSSSKRSDRSDDDDDETELKDSIIDLGKKICMYVGAGVIGLLVAIGLINGIITLIKAAVKRGKNKKNGSDNDK
;
A
#
# COMPACT_ATOMS: atom_id res chain seq x y z
N SER A 1 -6.59 -6.05 -12.34
CA SER A 1 -5.61 -7.12 -12.66
C SER A 1 -5.59 -7.38 -14.17
N LEU A 2 -4.58 -8.06 -14.75
CA LEU A 2 -4.70 -8.59 -16.13
C LEU A 2 -5.81 -9.66 -16.23
N ALA A 3 -6.13 -10.34 -15.12
CA ALA A 3 -7.27 -11.26 -15.05
C ALA A 3 -8.64 -10.55 -15.12
N THR A 4 -8.68 -9.22 -14.94
CA THR A 4 -9.92 -8.41 -15.04
C THR A 4 -9.99 -7.58 -16.32
N VAL A 5 -9.05 -7.75 -17.25
CA VAL A 5 -9.10 -7.14 -18.59
C VAL A 5 -9.59 -8.22 -19.55
N LYS A 6 -10.76 -7.98 -20.17
CA LYS A 6 -11.42 -8.95 -21.04
C LYS A 6 -10.77 -9.08 -22.43
N ASP A 7 -10.09 -8.02 -22.86
CA ASP A 7 -9.46 -7.97 -24.19
C ASP A 7 -8.01 -8.46 -24.11
N GLY A 8 -7.64 -9.41 -24.98
CA GLY A 8 -6.24 -9.84 -25.18
C GLY A 8 -5.75 -10.95 -24.23
N VAL A 9 -6.64 -11.71 -23.60
CA VAL A 9 -6.32 -12.92 -22.82
C VAL A 9 -7.25 -14.05 -23.28
N SER A 10 -6.72 -15.25 -23.53
CA SER A 10 -7.54 -16.42 -23.90
C SER A 10 -8.27 -17.01 -22.69
N ASP A 11 -9.41 -17.70 -22.91
CA ASP A 11 -10.17 -18.38 -21.85
C ASP A 11 -9.30 -19.36 -21.03
N LYS A 12 -8.40 -20.08 -21.71
CA LYS A 12 -7.41 -20.99 -21.10
C LYS A 12 -6.44 -20.26 -20.16
N GLU A 13 -6.00 -19.06 -20.53
CA GLU A 13 -5.16 -18.21 -19.69
C GLU A 13 -5.95 -17.54 -18.55
N LEU A 14 -7.20 -17.14 -18.80
CA LEU A 14 -8.09 -16.56 -17.79
C LEU A 14 -8.41 -17.58 -16.69
N LYS A 15 -8.77 -18.80 -17.07
CA LYS A 15 -8.99 -19.94 -16.16
C LYS A 15 -7.73 -20.23 -15.33
N LYS A 16 -6.55 -20.24 -15.95
CA LYS A 16 -5.26 -20.40 -15.24
C LYS A 16 -4.99 -19.25 -14.25
N LYS A 17 -5.27 -18.00 -14.63
CA LYS A 17 -5.10 -16.83 -13.74
C LYS A 17 -6.07 -16.88 -12.56
N THR A 18 -7.34 -17.21 -12.81
CA THR A 18 -8.38 -17.37 -11.78
C THR A 18 -7.95 -18.40 -10.75
N LYS A 19 -7.49 -19.58 -11.20
CA LYS A 19 -6.95 -20.61 -10.30
C LYS A 19 -5.78 -20.14 -9.44
N SER A 20 -4.89 -19.29 -9.96
CA SER A 20 -3.81 -18.69 -9.16
C SER A 20 -4.30 -17.65 -8.14
N PHE A 21 -5.44 -16.99 -8.37
CA PHE A 21 -6.08 -16.14 -7.35
C PHE A 21 -6.81 -16.98 -6.29
N GLU A 22 -7.48 -18.06 -6.68
CA GLU A 22 -8.11 -19.03 -5.77
C GLU A 22 -7.06 -19.68 -4.85
N GLU A 23 -6.03 -20.33 -5.41
CA GLU A 23 -4.94 -21.00 -4.66
C GLU A 23 -4.21 -20.04 -3.69
N ALA A 24 -4.01 -18.78 -4.08
CA ALA A 24 -3.41 -17.78 -3.21
C ALA A 24 -4.36 -17.34 -2.09
N SER A 25 -5.65 -17.17 -2.39
CA SER A 25 -6.65 -16.72 -1.41
C SER A 25 -6.96 -17.80 -0.37
N GLU A 26 -7.05 -19.06 -0.80
CA GLU A 26 -7.14 -20.23 0.09
C GLU A 26 -5.96 -20.28 1.06
N TYR A 27 -4.73 -20.10 0.57
CA TYR A 27 -3.54 -20.04 1.41
C TYR A 27 -3.59 -18.91 2.46
N PHE A 28 -4.16 -17.75 2.11
CA PHE A 28 -4.26 -16.63 3.02
C PHE A 28 -5.39 -16.80 4.06
N ILE A 29 -6.53 -17.36 3.67
CA ILE A 29 -7.63 -17.72 4.59
C ILE A 29 -7.18 -18.81 5.57
N ASP A 30 -6.37 -19.78 5.13
CA ASP A 30 -5.75 -20.77 6.02
C ASP A 30 -4.83 -20.14 7.08
N LEU A 31 -4.20 -18.99 6.79
CA LEU A 31 -3.45 -18.24 7.80
C LEU A 31 -4.37 -17.50 8.78
N GLU A 32 -5.50 -16.95 8.32
CA GLU A 32 -6.50 -16.29 9.18
C GLU A 32 -7.16 -17.29 10.15
N ASN A 33 -7.36 -18.53 9.72
CA ASN A 33 -7.92 -19.63 10.52
C ASN A 33 -6.99 -20.12 11.66
N ASN A 34 -5.73 -19.65 11.71
CA ASN A 34 -4.81 -19.94 12.80
C ASN A 34 -5.19 -19.11 14.05
N PRO A 35 -5.46 -19.71 15.23
CA PRO A 35 -5.99 -19.01 16.40
C PRO A 35 -5.22 -17.72 16.77
N GLY A 36 -5.96 -16.62 16.82
CA GLY A 36 -5.42 -15.28 17.03
C GLY A 36 -6.43 -14.21 16.60
N TYR A 37 -5.99 -13.31 15.72
CA TYR A 37 -6.72 -12.09 15.34
C TYR A 37 -7.27 -12.09 13.90
N GLY A 38 -7.22 -13.24 13.20
CA GLY A 38 -7.66 -13.36 11.81
C GLY A 38 -6.75 -12.57 10.86
N VAL A 39 -5.46 -12.94 10.80
CA VAL A 39 -4.45 -12.17 10.06
C VAL A 39 -3.84 -13.03 8.95
N PRO A 40 -3.93 -12.60 7.67
CA PRO A 40 -3.52 -13.43 6.54
C PRO A 40 -2.00 -13.38 6.28
N ILE A 41 -1.19 -13.07 7.30
CA ILE A 41 0.28 -13.10 7.24
C ILE A 41 0.85 -13.84 8.44
N LYS A 42 1.90 -14.62 8.19
CA LYS A 42 2.72 -15.29 9.21
C LYS A 42 4.03 -14.53 9.42
N SER A 43 4.65 -14.73 10.57
CA SER A 43 6.02 -14.28 10.82
C SER A 43 7.01 -14.84 9.80
N SER A 44 7.98 -14.03 9.41
CA SER A 44 9.10 -14.40 8.55
C SER A 44 10.42 -13.94 9.15
N GLU A 45 11.55 -14.36 8.57
CA GLU A 45 12.83 -13.75 8.91
C GLU A 45 12.85 -12.27 8.48
N VAL A 46 13.17 -11.36 9.41
CA VAL A 46 13.24 -9.91 9.20
C VAL A 46 14.50 -9.32 9.81
N ALA A 47 15.02 -8.23 9.23
CA ALA A 47 16.27 -7.62 9.66
C ALA A 47 16.10 -6.75 10.92
N ALA A 48 16.82 -7.07 12.00
CA ALA A 48 16.83 -6.31 13.26
C ALA A 48 17.93 -5.21 13.35
N GLY A 49 18.68 -5.04 12.26
CA GLY A 49 19.85 -4.16 12.18
C GLY A 49 21.15 -4.86 12.62
N ASN A 50 22.29 -4.20 12.36
CA ASN A 50 23.64 -4.72 12.68
C ASN A 50 23.93 -6.15 12.17
N GLY A 51 23.31 -6.56 11.06
CA GLY A 51 23.44 -7.89 10.49
C GLY A 51 22.68 -9.00 11.23
N LYS A 52 21.84 -8.67 12.22
CA LYS A 52 20.96 -9.62 12.91
C LYS A 52 19.63 -9.79 12.18
N THR A 53 19.09 -10.99 12.24
CA THR A 53 17.71 -11.31 11.85
C THR A 53 16.91 -11.83 13.04
N VAL A 54 15.59 -11.67 12.99
CA VAL A 54 14.62 -12.24 13.94
C VAL A 54 13.41 -12.79 13.18
N ASN A 55 12.67 -13.72 13.76
CA ASN A 55 11.41 -14.18 13.19
C ASN A 55 10.25 -13.30 13.68
N GLY A 56 9.58 -12.59 12.77
CA GLY A 56 8.50 -11.67 13.13
C GLY A 56 7.87 -10.97 11.93
N TYR A 57 7.27 -9.80 12.18
CA TYR A 57 6.58 -9.01 11.15
C TYR A 57 7.55 -7.99 10.50
N PRO A 58 7.50 -7.80 9.17
CA PRO A 58 8.37 -6.88 8.46
C PRO A 58 7.93 -5.42 8.62
N TRP A 59 8.82 -4.48 8.27
CA TRP A 59 8.45 -3.08 8.08
C TRP A 59 7.34 -2.96 7.04
N GLY A 60 6.26 -2.25 7.37
CA GLY A 60 5.10 -2.14 6.50
C GLY A 60 4.22 -3.40 6.50
N SER A 61 4.18 -4.17 7.60
CA SER A 61 3.37 -5.40 7.72
C SER A 61 1.89 -5.20 7.37
N ASN A 62 1.30 -4.05 7.71
CA ASN A 62 -0.07 -3.69 7.30
C ASN A 62 -0.22 -3.65 5.77
N SER A 63 0.84 -3.26 5.06
CA SER A 63 0.83 -3.26 3.59
C SER A 63 0.79 -4.65 2.99
N PHE A 64 1.40 -5.66 3.64
CA PHE A 64 1.27 -7.05 3.21
C PHE A 64 -0.17 -7.54 3.44
N ILE A 65 -0.74 -7.29 4.61
CA ILE A 65 -2.12 -7.67 4.97
C ILE A 65 -3.13 -7.10 3.97
N ILE A 66 -3.04 -5.81 3.67
CA ILE A 66 -4.02 -5.15 2.79
C ILE A 66 -3.84 -5.49 1.31
N ASN A 67 -2.60 -5.72 0.83
CA ASN A 67 -2.39 -6.26 -0.53
C ASN A 67 -2.86 -7.72 -0.65
N THR A 68 -2.73 -8.51 0.41
CA THR A 68 -3.32 -9.85 0.49
C THR A 68 -4.85 -9.82 0.48
N SER A 69 -5.47 -8.87 1.19
CA SER A 69 -6.92 -8.64 1.08
C SER A 69 -7.35 -8.31 -0.36
N MET A 70 -6.56 -7.52 -1.10
CA MET A 70 -6.83 -7.27 -2.54
C MET A 70 -6.77 -8.55 -3.39
N ILE A 71 -5.92 -9.51 -3.07
CA ILE A 71 -5.86 -10.80 -3.79
C ILE A 71 -7.16 -11.58 -3.57
N MET A 72 -7.65 -11.62 -2.33
CA MET A 72 -8.93 -12.26 -1.98
C MET A 72 -10.13 -11.54 -2.63
N ALA A 73 -10.12 -10.20 -2.65
CA ALA A 73 -11.10 -9.40 -3.37
C ALA A 73 -11.14 -9.70 -4.88
N TYR A 74 -9.97 -9.86 -5.53
CA TYR A 74 -9.92 -10.30 -6.92
C TYR A 74 -10.39 -11.75 -7.11
N ALA A 75 -10.13 -12.66 -6.17
CA ALA A 75 -10.68 -14.02 -6.25
C ALA A 75 -12.21 -14.03 -6.15
N TYR A 76 -12.79 -13.20 -5.27
CA TYR A 76 -14.23 -12.96 -5.21
C TYR A 76 -14.79 -12.44 -6.55
N ASP A 77 -14.16 -11.43 -7.16
CA ASP A 77 -14.61 -10.85 -8.43
C ASP A 77 -14.59 -11.85 -9.61
N LEU A 78 -13.61 -12.76 -9.63
CA LEU A 78 -13.45 -13.74 -10.71
C LEU A 78 -14.42 -14.94 -10.57
N THR A 79 -14.71 -15.35 -9.32
CA THR A 79 -15.41 -16.62 -9.01
C THR A 79 -16.84 -16.44 -8.50
N GLY A 80 -17.11 -15.34 -7.79
CA GLY A 80 -18.32 -15.14 -6.98
C GLY A 80 -18.35 -15.89 -5.65
N ASN A 81 -17.26 -16.58 -5.24
CA ASN A 81 -17.23 -17.29 -3.95
C ASN A 81 -17.10 -16.30 -2.78
N SER A 82 -18.13 -16.22 -1.94
CA SER A 82 -18.20 -15.34 -0.77
C SER A 82 -17.09 -15.56 0.26
N ASP A 83 -16.51 -16.77 0.35
CA ASP A 83 -15.44 -17.07 1.30
C ASP A 83 -14.24 -16.13 1.11
N TYR A 84 -13.93 -15.75 -0.14
CA TYR A 84 -12.86 -14.80 -0.45
C TYR A 84 -13.22 -13.35 -0.08
N LEU A 85 -14.50 -12.97 -0.14
CA LEU A 85 -14.96 -11.67 0.35
C LEU A 85 -14.88 -11.59 1.87
N ASP A 86 -15.22 -12.67 2.57
CA ASP A 86 -15.19 -12.71 4.03
C ASP A 86 -13.75 -12.80 4.57
N GLY A 87 -12.83 -13.46 3.87
CA GLY A 87 -11.38 -13.34 4.13
C GLY A 87 -10.86 -11.91 3.88
N ALA A 88 -11.25 -11.28 2.77
CA ALA A 88 -10.88 -9.88 2.48
C ALA A 88 -11.33 -8.90 3.59
N LYS A 89 -12.54 -9.08 4.14
CA LYS A 89 -13.05 -8.34 5.31
C LYS A 89 -12.26 -8.68 6.58
N THR A 90 -11.99 -9.96 6.83
CA THR A 90 -11.26 -10.45 8.01
C THR A 90 -9.87 -9.82 8.14
N ALA A 91 -9.16 -9.68 7.02
CA ALA A 91 -7.90 -8.95 6.93
C ALA A 91 -8.03 -7.45 7.26
N LEU A 92 -9.15 -6.81 6.87
CA LEU A 92 -9.43 -5.39 7.13
C LEU A 92 -9.88 -5.14 8.58
N ASP A 93 -10.62 -6.06 9.21
CA ASP A 93 -10.95 -5.98 10.63
C ASP A 93 -9.69 -5.83 11.49
N TYR A 94 -8.61 -6.55 11.18
CA TYR A 94 -7.31 -6.40 11.85
C TYR A 94 -6.74 -4.99 11.69
N ILE A 95 -6.80 -4.43 10.47
CA ILE A 95 -6.33 -3.07 10.17
C ILE A 95 -7.15 -2.02 10.94
N MET A 96 -8.46 -2.26 11.08
CA MET A 96 -9.42 -1.36 11.71
C MET A 96 -9.54 -1.50 13.24
N GLY A 97 -8.78 -2.42 13.86
CA GLY A 97 -8.64 -2.49 15.33
C GLY A 97 -8.69 -3.89 15.95
N ARG A 98 -9.12 -4.93 15.22
CA ARG A 98 -9.16 -6.32 15.73
C ARG A 98 -7.75 -6.94 15.79
N ASN A 99 -6.92 -6.43 16.69
CA ASN A 99 -5.53 -6.79 16.87
C ASN A 99 -5.14 -6.67 18.36
N PRO A 100 -4.01 -7.25 18.82
CA PRO A 100 -3.69 -7.31 20.25
C PRO A 100 -3.29 -5.97 20.89
N LEU A 101 -3.23 -4.89 20.10
CA LEU A 101 -3.00 -3.53 20.57
C LEU A 101 -4.29 -2.71 20.68
N ASP A 102 -5.44 -3.26 20.26
CA ASP A 102 -6.73 -2.55 20.20
C ASP A 102 -6.61 -1.23 19.42
N ASN A 103 -5.83 -1.23 18.33
CA ASN A 103 -5.44 -0.02 17.60
C ASN A 103 -5.83 -0.09 16.12
N CYS A 104 -6.76 0.76 15.68
CA CYS A 104 -6.98 1.03 14.27
C CYS A 104 -5.73 1.70 13.67
N TYR A 105 -5.11 1.08 12.67
CA TYR A 105 -3.90 1.61 12.05
C TYR A 105 -4.16 2.76 11.06
N VAL A 106 -5.43 3.12 10.84
CA VAL A 106 -5.85 4.22 9.98
C VAL A 106 -6.18 5.45 10.84
N THR A 107 -5.55 6.59 10.56
CA THR A 107 -5.81 7.83 11.30
C THR A 107 -7.27 8.27 11.21
N GLY A 108 -7.84 8.76 12.33
CA GLY A 108 -9.20 9.31 12.37
C GLY A 108 -10.35 8.30 12.41
N TYR A 109 -10.06 6.99 12.29
CA TYR A 109 -11.06 5.92 12.34
C TYR A 109 -10.88 5.03 13.57
N GLY A 110 -11.99 4.66 14.21
CA GLY A 110 -12.01 3.87 15.46
C GLY A 110 -11.75 4.71 16.71
N GLU A 111 -12.16 4.20 17.87
CA GLU A 111 -12.00 4.84 19.18
C GLU A 111 -10.52 4.99 19.58
N HIS A 112 -9.72 3.99 19.23
CA HIS A 112 -8.28 3.93 19.43
C HIS A 112 -7.61 3.82 18.05
N SER A 113 -7.11 4.95 17.54
CA SER A 113 -6.47 5.05 16.22
C SER A 113 -5.02 5.51 16.32
N THR A 114 -4.23 5.21 15.27
CA THR A 114 -3.03 5.99 14.91
C THR A 114 -3.34 7.48 14.95
N LYS A 115 -2.47 8.30 15.53
CA LYS A 115 -2.59 9.78 15.54
C LYS A 115 -1.32 10.49 15.07
N ASN A 116 -0.16 9.85 15.22
CA ASN A 116 1.15 10.50 15.08
C ASN A 116 2.04 9.77 14.06
N PRO A 117 1.60 9.53 12.81
CA PRO A 117 2.41 8.82 11.83
C PRO A 117 3.70 9.60 11.52
N HIS A 118 4.80 8.90 11.26
CA HIS A 118 6.07 9.54 10.87
C HIS A 118 5.92 10.25 9.53
N HIS A 119 5.66 11.56 9.58
CA HIS A 119 5.51 12.41 8.41
C HIS A 119 5.99 13.84 8.70
N ARG A 120 6.74 14.43 7.76
CA ARG A 120 7.42 15.72 7.96
C ARG A 120 6.49 16.93 8.11
N TRP A 121 5.27 16.85 7.58
CA TRP A 121 4.28 17.91 7.63
C TRP A 121 3.15 17.65 8.64
N TRP A 122 2.93 16.38 9.00
CA TRP A 122 1.88 16.02 9.97
C TRP A 122 2.49 15.85 11.36
N SER A 123 3.21 16.88 11.78
CA SER A 123 4.22 16.82 12.83
C SER A 123 3.83 17.53 14.14
N HIS A 124 2.52 17.68 14.38
CA HIS A 124 1.95 18.32 15.57
C HIS A 124 2.54 17.82 16.91
N GLN A 125 2.94 16.54 17.00
CA GLN A 125 3.56 15.96 18.21
C GLN A 125 4.95 16.54 18.53
N ILE A 126 5.66 17.11 17.55
CA ILE A 126 6.95 17.78 17.73
C ILE A 126 6.78 19.29 17.91
N ASP A 127 5.89 19.89 17.13
CA ASP A 127 5.64 21.33 17.12
C ASP A 127 4.17 21.58 16.75
N GLU A 128 3.43 22.19 17.67
CA GLU A 128 1.99 22.46 17.55
C GLU A 128 1.64 23.37 16.35
N ALA A 129 2.63 24.08 15.78
CA ALA A 129 2.45 24.87 14.57
C ALA A 129 2.20 24.02 13.30
N PHE A 130 2.53 22.72 13.34
CA PHE A 130 2.22 21.77 12.28
C PHE A 130 0.87 21.07 12.54
N PRO A 131 0.11 20.72 11.49
CA PRO A 131 -1.13 19.97 11.63
C PRO A 131 -0.89 18.53 12.09
N SER A 132 -1.92 17.90 12.67
CA SER A 132 -2.00 16.44 12.78
C SER A 132 -2.17 15.79 11.40
N ALA A 133 -2.05 14.47 11.33
CA ALA A 133 -2.40 13.74 10.11
C ALA A 133 -3.91 13.87 9.81
N PRO A 134 -4.31 13.97 8.53
CA PRO A 134 -5.71 13.90 8.16
C PRO A 134 -6.25 12.48 8.38
N ASP A 135 -7.57 12.34 8.37
CA ASP A 135 -8.22 11.03 8.49
C ASP A 135 -7.95 10.18 7.23
N GLY A 136 -7.87 8.85 7.39
CA GLY A 136 -7.69 7.91 6.28
C GLY A 136 -6.25 7.56 5.93
N VAL A 137 -5.26 7.87 6.78
CA VAL A 137 -3.84 7.55 6.54
C VAL A 137 -3.46 6.23 7.22
N LEU A 138 -3.05 5.23 6.43
CA LEU A 138 -2.55 3.95 6.92
C LEU A 138 -1.11 4.05 7.45
N ALA A 139 -0.91 3.66 8.71
CA ALA A 139 0.41 3.40 9.30
C ALA A 139 1.00 2.07 8.81
N GLY A 140 2.33 2.00 8.73
CA GLY A 140 3.06 0.79 8.31
C GLY A 140 2.80 -0.46 9.15
N GLY A 141 2.50 -0.29 10.44
CA GLY A 141 2.12 -1.37 11.35
C GLY A 141 3.30 -2.07 12.03
N PRO A 142 3.04 -3.17 12.77
CA PRO A 142 4.04 -3.80 13.61
C PRO A 142 5.28 -4.28 12.85
N ASN A 143 6.47 -4.00 13.39
CA ASN A 143 7.77 -4.37 12.81
C ASN A 143 8.70 -4.94 13.88
N SER A 144 8.90 -6.26 13.87
CA SER A 144 9.71 -6.96 14.87
C SER A 144 11.22 -6.69 14.74
N GLY A 145 11.66 -6.06 13.65
CA GLY A 145 13.03 -5.59 13.49
C GLY A 145 13.38 -4.36 14.35
N LEU A 146 12.36 -3.68 14.92
CA LEU A 146 12.48 -2.49 15.78
C LEU A 146 13.52 -1.50 15.23
N GLN A 147 13.40 -1.13 13.95
CA GLN A 147 14.57 -0.69 13.19
C GLN A 147 15.01 0.75 13.48
N ASP A 148 14.13 1.55 14.09
CA ASP A 148 14.39 2.95 14.44
C ASP A 148 14.97 3.15 15.86
N PRO A 149 15.62 4.32 16.13
CA PRO A 149 16.16 4.63 17.45
C PRO A 149 15.11 4.85 18.54
N TRP A 150 13.90 5.26 18.18
CA TRP A 150 12.85 5.60 19.16
C TRP A 150 12.31 4.34 19.82
N VAL A 151 11.84 3.38 19.01
CA VAL A 151 11.33 2.07 19.45
C VAL A 151 12.41 1.29 20.21
N LYS A 152 13.67 1.32 19.75
CA LYS A 152 14.81 0.77 20.52
C LYS A 152 15.02 1.50 21.85
N GLY A 153 14.84 2.81 21.89
CA GLY A 153 14.96 3.65 23.08
C GLY A 153 13.93 3.35 24.17
N LEU A 154 12.80 2.73 23.84
CA LEU A 154 11.80 2.25 24.80
C LEU A 154 12.24 1.01 25.59
N GLY A 155 13.43 0.46 25.31
CA GLY A 155 13.93 -0.76 25.95
C GLY A 155 13.40 -2.06 25.33
N TYR A 156 12.85 -1.98 24.11
CA TYR A 156 12.34 -3.13 23.38
C TYR A 156 13.48 -3.90 22.69
N GLU A 157 13.56 -5.22 22.92
CA GLU A 157 14.51 -6.11 22.25
C GLU A 157 13.86 -6.91 21.12
N SER A 158 14.51 -6.92 19.95
CA SER A 158 13.99 -7.61 18.76
C SER A 158 13.95 -9.12 18.99
N GLY A 159 12.77 -9.72 18.83
CA GLY A 159 12.54 -11.15 19.03
C GLY A 159 12.02 -11.52 20.43
N GLU A 160 11.99 -10.60 21.39
CA GLU A 160 11.35 -10.83 22.71
C GLU A 160 9.87 -10.45 22.70
N ILE A 161 9.50 -9.44 21.91
CA ILE A 161 8.11 -8.96 21.78
C ILE A 161 7.37 -9.78 20.72
N ALA A 162 6.13 -10.19 21.04
CA ALA A 162 5.27 -10.88 20.09
C ALA A 162 5.04 -10.01 18.83
N PRO A 163 5.14 -10.53 17.59
CA PRO A 163 5.24 -9.70 16.39
C PRO A 163 4.17 -8.63 16.19
N GLN A 164 2.92 -8.93 16.52
CA GLN A 164 1.79 -7.99 16.41
C GLN A 164 1.80 -6.87 17.47
N LEU A 165 2.58 -7.02 18.55
CA LEU A 165 2.77 -5.98 19.58
C LEU A 165 3.94 -5.03 19.25
N CYS A 166 4.68 -5.26 18.16
CA CYS A 166 5.86 -4.46 17.79
C CYS A 166 5.48 -3.14 17.08
N TYR A 167 4.54 -2.35 17.62
CA TYR A 167 4.09 -1.08 17.06
C TYR A 167 4.00 0.01 18.13
N VAL A 168 4.28 1.26 17.75
CA VAL A 168 4.26 2.43 18.63
C VAL A 168 3.69 3.64 17.87
N ASP A 169 2.57 4.21 18.32
CA ASP A 169 2.06 5.46 17.75
C ASP A 169 2.88 6.67 18.24
N HIS A 170 4.02 6.90 17.61
CA HIS A 170 4.86 8.08 17.84
C HIS A 170 5.52 8.51 16.53
N ILE A 171 5.67 9.81 16.33
CA ILE A 171 6.20 10.40 15.09
C ILE A 171 7.65 9.99 14.83
N GLU A 172 8.47 9.77 15.85
CA GLU A 172 9.85 9.29 15.69
C GLU A 172 9.96 7.78 15.40
N ALA A 173 8.87 7.01 15.54
CA ALA A 173 8.83 5.55 15.42
C ALA A 173 8.71 5.07 13.96
N TRP A 174 9.51 5.63 13.04
CA TRP A 174 9.38 5.44 11.59
C TRP A 174 9.37 3.96 11.14
N SER A 175 9.99 3.05 11.89
CA SER A 175 10.02 1.63 11.50
C SER A 175 8.69 0.91 11.74
N THR A 176 7.78 1.51 12.52
CA THR A 176 6.46 0.96 12.84
C THR A 176 5.31 1.88 12.40
N ASN A 177 5.53 3.20 12.39
CA ASN A 177 4.47 4.20 12.27
C ASN A 177 4.65 5.20 11.12
N GLU A 178 5.54 4.97 10.16
CA GLU A 178 5.55 5.76 8.92
C GLU A 178 4.24 5.58 8.13
N CYS A 179 3.98 6.49 7.18
CA CYS A 179 2.92 6.38 6.19
C CYS A 179 3.49 6.59 4.79
N THR A 180 3.05 5.81 3.80
CA THR A 180 3.54 5.92 2.41
C THR A 180 2.41 5.81 1.38
N ILE A 181 2.69 6.27 0.15
CA ILE A 181 1.78 6.15 -0.99
C ILE A 181 1.44 4.69 -1.34
N ASN A 182 2.38 3.76 -1.20
CA ASN A 182 2.16 2.34 -1.54
C ASN A 182 1.45 1.55 -0.43
N TRP A 183 1.21 2.17 0.74
CA TRP A 183 0.36 1.62 1.81
C TRP A 183 -1.05 2.22 1.73
N ASN A 184 -1.15 3.51 1.38
CA ASN A 184 -2.44 4.18 1.24
C ASN A 184 -3.16 3.87 -0.08
N ALA A 185 -2.45 3.60 -1.18
CA ALA A 185 -3.05 3.15 -2.44
C ALA A 185 -3.89 1.86 -2.32
N PRO A 186 -3.41 0.77 -1.69
CA PRO A 186 -4.23 -0.42 -1.48
C PRO A 186 -5.33 -0.20 -0.41
N LEU A 187 -5.15 0.73 0.56
CA LEU A 187 -6.25 1.13 1.45
C LEU A 187 -7.40 1.79 0.67
N ALA A 188 -7.10 2.75 -0.20
CA ALA A 188 -8.09 3.40 -1.04
C ALA A 188 -8.78 2.39 -1.99
N TRP A 189 -8.04 1.41 -2.52
CA TRP A 189 -8.62 0.35 -3.34
C TRP A 189 -9.55 -0.57 -2.54
N MET A 190 -9.12 -1.05 -1.36
CA MET A 190 -9.91 -1.96 -0.52
C MET A 190 -11.15 -1.31 0.09
N THR A 191 -11.04 -0.06 0.55
CA THR A 191 -12.20 0.70 1.02
C THR A 191 -13.20 0.95 -0.10
N GLY A 192 -12.73 1.31 -1.31
CA GLY A 192 -13.56 1.37 -2.51
C GLY A 192 -14.27 0.03 -2.80
N PHE A 193 -13.54 -1.08 -2.82
CA PHE A 193 -14.10 -2.42 -3.05
C PHE A 193 -15.15 -2.84 -2.01
N LEU A 194 -14.92 -2.58 -0.72
CA LEU A 194 -15.83 -2.99 0.37
C LEU A 194 -17.06 -2.08 0.55
N THR A 195 -17.03 -0.85 0.03
CA THR A 195 -18.17 0.08 0.09
C THR A 195 -19.08 0.04 -1.14
N ASP A 196 -18.69 -0.75 -2.16
CA ASP A 196 -19.42 -1.00 -3.41
C ASP A 196 -20.58 -2.02 -3.19
N GLU A 197 -21.62 -1.60 -2.47
CA GLU A 197 -22.87 -2.36 -2.19
C GLU A 197 -23.61 -2.78 -3.50
N PRO A 198 -24.51 -3.78 -3.47
CA PRO A 198 -24.49 -4.93 -4.40
C PRO A 198 -25.00 -4.65 -5.82
N ILE A 199 -24.23 -3.91 -6.62
CA ILE A 199 -24.36 -3.83 -8.09
C ILE A 199 -23.20 -4.53 -8.82
N ARG A 200 -22.51 -5.43 -8.13
CA ARG A 200 -21.84 -6.54 -8.79
C ARG A 200 -22.86 -7.66 -9.00
N GLU A 201 -23.57 -7.60 -10.13
CA GLU A 201 -23.92 -8.85 -10.82
C GLU A 201 -22.59 -9.56 -11.11
N VAL A 202 -22.12 -10.38 -10.16
CA VAL A 202 -21.01 -11.29 -10.40
C VAL A 202 -21.54 -12.39 -11.30
N LYS A 203 -21.63 -12.06 -12.60
CA LYS A 203 -21.55 -13.05 -13.67
C LYS A 203 -20.14 -13.63 -13.57
N ALA A 204 -20.00 -14.63 -12.69
CA ALA A 204 -18.81 -15.47 -12.58
C ALA A 204 -18.33 -15.79 -13.99
N LEU A 205 -17.03 -15.62 -14.23
CA LEU A 205 -16.48 -15.65 -15.58
C LEU A 205 -16.62 -17.07 -16.15
N LYS A 206 -17.73 -17.29 -16.87
CA LYS A 206 -17.99 -18.52 -17.61
C LYS A 206 -17.03 -18.56 -18.78
N TYR A 207 -15.90 -19.20 -18.57
CA TYR A 207 -15.05 -19.70 -19.64
C TYR A 207 -15.79 -20.83 -20.38
N ASP A 208 -15.62 -20.92 -21.69
CA ASP A 208 -16.12 -22.07 -22.44
C ASP A 208 -15.14 -23.25 -22.28
N ASP A 209 -15.64 -24.38 -21.79
CA ASP A 209 -14.85 -25.62 -21.66
C ASP A 209 -14.74 -26.38 -23.00
N SER A 210 -15.34 -25.88 -24.10
CA SER A 210 -15.42 -26.60 -25.38
C SER A 210 -14.23 -26.43 -26.34
N GLU A 211 -13.24 -25.57 -26.08
CA GLU A 211 -12.14 -25.32 -27.04
C GLU A 211 -10.97 -26.32 -26.99
N ASP A 212 -11.00 -27.37 -26.16
CA ASP A 212 -9.98 -28.44 -26.13
C ASP A 212 -10.42 -29.67 -26.98
N SER A 213 -10.88 -29.43 -28.23
CA SER A 213 -11.01 -30.46 -29.27
C SER A 213 -10.79 -29.91 -30.68
N GLU A 214 -9.65 -30.25 -31.28
CA GLU A 214 -9.42 -30.09 -32.73
C GLU A 214 -10.22 -31.17 -33.49
N GLU A 215 -11.05 -30.78 -34.48
CA GLU A 215 -11.13 -31.34 -35.85
C GLU A 215 -12.41 -30.91 -36.63
N ASP A 216 -12.18 -30.51 -37.88
CA ASP A 216 -13.04 -30.55 -39.08
C ASP A 216 -14.27 -29.63 -39.31
N GLU A 217 -14.49 -29.39 -40.62
CA GLU A 217 -15.35 -28.37 -41.24
C GLU A 217 -16.80 -28.82 -41.47
N GLU A 218 -17.78 -27.90 -41.42
CA GLU A 218 -18.58 -27.50 -42.61
C GLU A 218 -19.79 -26.57 -42.30
N GLU A 219 -20.05 -25.66 -43.25
CA GLU A 219 -21.26 -24.87 -43.58
C GLU A 219 -22.22 -24.27 -42.51
N LYS A 220 -22.38 -22.93 -42.60
CA LYS A 220 -23.60 -22.20 -42.20
C LYS A 220 -24.76 -22.53 -43.17
N PRO A 221 -26.03 -22.34 -42.75
CA PRO A 221 -26.66 -21.09 -43.17
C PRO A 221 -27.45 -20.33 -42.09
N GLU A 222 -27.52 -19.02 -42.34
CA GLU A 222 -28.15 -17.97 -41.54
C GLU A 222 -29.65 -17.81 -41.86
N VAL A 223 -30.52 -17.64 -40.86
CA VAL A 223 -31.86 -17.03 -41.05
C VAL A 223 -32.26 -16.12 -39.88
N THR A 224 -32.48 -14.84 -40.21
CA THR A 224 -33.02 -13.78 -39.36
C THR A 224 -34.49 -13.97 -38.93
N LYS A 225 -34.90 -13.46 -37.75
CA LYS A 225 -35.87 -12.33 -37.63
C LYS A 225 -36.29 -11.95 -36.19
N LYS A 226 -35.94 -10.70 -35.83
CA LYS A 226 -36.78 -9.61 -35.28
C LYS A 226 -37.93 -9.90 -34.29
N ALA A 227 -37.70 -9.42 -33.06
CA ALA A 227 -38.59 -8.81 -32.05
C ALA A 227 -40.12 -8.65 -32.28
N SER A 228 -40.85 -8.70 -31.15
CA SER A 228 -42.12 -7.97 -30.95
C SER A 228 -42.19 -7.30 -29.57
N GLU A 229 -42.47 -6.00 -29.55
CA GLU A 229 -42.74 -5.18 -28.36
C GLU A 229 -44.22 -5.23 -27.92
N LYS A 230 -44.51 -4.94 -26.65
CA LYS A 230 -45.67 -4.12 -26.20
C LYS A 230 -45.46 -3.69 -24.73
N LYS A 231 -45.34 -2.39 -24.41
CA LYS A 231 -46.39 -1.46 -23.88
C LYS A 231 -47.26 -2.06 -22.76
N THR A 232 -47.65 -1.40 -21.67
CA THR A 232 -47.51 -0.01 -21.16
C THR A 232 -47.80 -0.02 -19.62
N ASP A 233 -47.93 1.05 -18.82
CA ASP A 233 -48.15 2.51 -19.04
C ASP A 233 -47.54 3.43 -17.94
N SER A 234 -47.97 4.69 -17.95
CA SER A 234 -47.62 5.92 -17.23
C SER A 234 -48.28 6.17 -15.85
N SER A 235 -47.64 7.06 -15.04
CA SER A 235 -48.29 8.20 -14.38
C SER A 235 -47.24 9.18 -13.81
N ASP A 236 -47.47 10.47 -14.01
CA ASP A 236 -46.60 11.59 -13.60
C ASP A 236 -46.75 11.97 -12.11
N ASP A 237 -45.82 12.77 -11.58
CA ASP A 237 -46.13 14.01 -10.85
C ASP A 237 -44.85 14.86 -10.68
N ASP A 238 -44.95 16.15 -10.98
CA ASP A 238 -43.87 17.16 -10.89
C ASP A 238 -43.70 17.69 -9.46
N ASP A 239 -42.50 18.21 -9.12
CA ASP A 239 -42.44 19.52 -8.44
C ASP A 239 -41.11 20.26 -8.70
N ASP A 240 -41.19 21.53 -9.08
CA ASP A 240 -40.06 22.43 -9.40
C ASP A 240 -39.89 23.48 -8.30
N SER A 241 -38.64 23.80 -7.94
CA SER A 241 -38.32 24.93 -7.07
C SER A 241 -36.93 25.51 -7.36
N SER A 242 -36.75 26.08 -8.54
CA SER A 242 -35.65 27.02 -8.77
C SER A 242 -35.83 28.36 -8.01
N SER A 243 -34.75 28.93 -7.46
CA SER A 243 -34.72 30.35 -7.09
C SER A 243 -33.35 31.00 -7.28
N LYS A 244 -33.34 32.33 -7.41
CA LYS A 244 -32.32 33.12 -8.15
C LYS A 244 -31.07 33.50 -7.35
N ARG A 245 -29.99 33.74 -8.12
CA ARG A 245 -28.80 34.52 -7.74
C ARG A 245 -29.15 36.01 -7.48
N SER A 246 -28.31 36.67 -6.68
CA SER A 246 -28.17 38.14 -6.65
C SER A 246 -26.71 38.52 -6.33
N ASP A 247 -26.22 39.60 -6.95
CA ASP A 247 -24.82 40.04 -6.95
C ASP A 247 -24.23 40.43 -5.59
N ARG A 248 -22.90 40.36 -5.49
CA ARG A 248 -22.03 41.29 -4.73
C ARG A 248 -20.61 41.29 -5.29
N SER A 249 -19.89 42.38 -5.00
CA SER A 249 -18.81 42.95 -5.83
C SER A 249 -17.39 42.76 -5.29
N ASP A 250 -16.45 42.65 -6.22
CA ASP A 250 -15.08 43.22 -6.27
C ASP A 250 -14.36 43.52 -4.93
N ASP A 251 -13.33 42.74 -4.59
CA ASP A 251 -12.20 43.12 -3.68
C ASP A 251 -11.04 42.06 -3.65
N ASP A 252 -10.77 41.31 -4.74
CA ASP A 252 -9.87 40.12 -4.71
C ASP A 252 -8.45 40.30 -5.33
N ASP A 253 -8.17 41.37 -6.08
CA ASP A 253 -6.96 41.43 -6.94
C ASP A 253 -5.62 41.57 -6.16
N ASP A 254 -5.56 42.41 -5.10
CA ASP A 254 -4.32 42.68 -4.34
C ASP A 254 -3.80 41.45 -3.55
N GLU A 255 -4.69 40.54 -3.13
CA GLU A 255 -4.28 39.36 -2.36
C GLU A 255 -3.63 38.28 -3.23
N THR A 256 -3.90 38.29 -4.54
CA THR A 256 -3.34 37.32 -5.50
C THR A 256 -1.89 37.63 -5.87
N GLU A 257 -1.54 38.90 -6.14
CA GLU A 257 -0.14 39.28 -6.42
C GLU A 257 0.79 38.97 -5.24
N LEU A 258 0.33 39.19 -3.99
CA LEU A 258 1.12 38.91 -2.80
C LEU A 258 1.40 37.40 -2.65
N LYS A 259 0.40 36.55 -2.88
CA LYS A 259 0.52 35.08 -2.81
C LYS A 259 1.50 34.55 -3.86
N ASP A 260 1.42 35.03 -5.11
CA ASP A 260 2.33 34.62 -6.18
C ASP A 260 3.79 35.01 -5.91
N SER A 261 4.02 36.19 -5.33
CA SER A 261 5.37 36.65 -4.95
C SER A 261 6.05 35.74 -3.91
N ILE A 262 5.29 35.23 -2.95
CA ILE A 262 5.77 34.32 -1.89
C ILE A 262 6.08 32.94 -2.47
N ILE A 263 5.26 32.46 -3.40
CA ILE A 263 5.45 31.17 -4.09
C ILE A 263 6.72 31.18 -4.95
N ASP A 264 7.01 32.26 -5.67
CA ASP A 264 8.24 32.40 -6.46
C ASP A 264 9.50 32.47 -5.57
N LEU A 265 9.43 33.20 -4.44
CA LEU A 265 10.52 33.23 -3.46
C LEU A 265 10.80 31.84 -2.86
N GLY A 266 9.75 31.08 -2.53
CA GLY A 266 9.87 29.69 -2.05
C GLY A 266 10.54 28.78 -3.08
N LYS A 267 10.14 28.86 -4.35
CA LYS A 267 10.76 28.09 -5.46
C LYS A 267 12.25 28.39 -5.61
N LYS A 268 12.65 29.67 -5.50
CA LYS A 268 14.06 30.09 -5.55
C LYS A 268 14.87 29.53 -4.40
N ILE A 269 14.36 29.61 -3.16
CA ILE A 269 15.02 29.06 -1.97
C ILE A 269 15.21 27.54 -2.11
N CYS A 270 14.17 26.79 -2.50
CA CYS A 270 14.27 25.35 -2.72
C CYS A 270 15.31 24.95 -3.77
N MET A 271 15.45 25.70 -4.88
CA MET A 271 16.50 25.45 -5.87
C MET A 271 17.91 25.64 -5.30
N TYR A 272 18.17 26.71 -4.55
CA TYR A 272 19.49 26.97 -3.97
C TYR A 272 19.86 25.96 -2.87
N VAL A 273 18.89 25.57 -2.02
CA VAL A 273 19.10 24.51 -1.01
C VAL A 273 19.36 23.17 -1.69
N GLY A 274 18.56 22.79 -2.70
CA GLY A 274 18.75 21.55 -3.45
C GLY A 274 20.13 21.46 -4.12
N ALA A 275 20.58 22.54 -4.78
CA ALA A 275 21.92 22.61 -5.38
C ALA A 275 23.04 22.47 -4.33
N GLY A 276 22.89 23.08 -3.16
CA GLY A 276 23.84 22.97 -2.05
C GLY A 276 23.95 21.54 -1.49
N VAL A 277 22.81 20.86 -1.30
CA VAL A 277 22.76 19.46 -0.82
C VAL A 277 23.41 18.50 -1.83
N ILE A 278 23.14 18.67 -3.13
CA ILE A 278 23.78 17.86 -4.18
C ILE A 278 25.31 18.07 -4.18
N GLY A 279 25.78 19.32 -4.07
CA GLY A 279 27.21 19.63 -3.97
C GLY A 279 27.89 18.96 -2.76
N LEU A 280 27.22 18.97 -1.60
CA LEU A 280 27.71 18.30 -0.38
C LEU A 280 27.81 16.78 -0.54
N LEU A 281 26.79 16.15 -1.13
CA LEU A 281 26.78 14.69 -1.37
C LEU A 281 27.88 14.26 -2.35
N VAL A 282 28.13 15.04 -3.40
CA VAL A 282 29.25 14.80 -4.35
C VAL A 282 30.60 14.92 -3.64
N ALA A 283 30.79 15.92 -2.78
CA ALA A 283 32.02 16.08 -2.00
C ALA A 283 32.26 14.90 -1.04
N ILE A 284 31.23 14.43 -0.33
CA ILE A 284 31.29 13.24 0.55
C ILE A 284 31.64 11.99 -0.27
N GLY A 285 31.04 11.81 -1.44
CA GLY A 285 31.35 10.71 -2.36
C GLY A 285 32.81 10.68 -2.80
N LEU A 286 33.37 11.83 -3.18
CA LEU A 286 34.78 11.97 -3.56
C LEU A 286 35.72 11.66 -2.40
N ILE A 287 35.43 12.16 -1.20
CA ILE A 287 36.22 11.89 0.02
C ILE A 287 36.23 10.38 0.33
N ASN A 288 35.07 9.72 0.28
CA ASN A 288 34.95 8.28 0.51
C ASN A 288 35.68 7.45 -0.57
N GLY A 289 35.67 7.90 -1.83
CA GLY A 289 36.46 7.30 -2.91
C GLY A 289 37.96 7.37 -2.65
N ILE A 290 38.47 8.56 -2.26
CA ILE A 290 39.88 8.77 -1.91
C ILE A 290 40.30 7.89 -0.71
N ILE A 291 39.49 7.84 0.35
CA ILE A 291 39.75 6.97 1.52
C ILE A 291 39.85 5.50 1.11
N THR A 292 38.99 5.05 0.19
CA THR A 292 38.97 3.66 -0.30
C THR A 292 40.23 3.33 -1.12
N LEU A 293 40.66 4.25 -1.99
CA LEU A 293 41.91 4.12 -2.75
C LEU A 293 43.15 4.08 -1.84
N ILE A 294 43.19 4.92 -0.80
CA ILE A 294 44.28 4.91 0.20
C ILE A 294 44.31 3.57 0.94
N LYS A 295 43.17 3.06 1.41
CA LYS A 295 43.07 1.74 2.06
C LYS A 295 43.55 0.61 1.14
N ALA A 296 43.19 0.65 -0.14
CA ALA A 296 43.63 -0.34 -1.14
C ALA A 296 45.15 -0.27 -1.40
N ALA A 297 45.72 0.93 -1.49
CA ALA A 297 47.16 1.14 -1.66
C ALA A 297 47.96 0.62 -0.44
N VAL A 298 47.51 0.91 0.78
CA VAL A 298 48.12 0.40 2.02
C VAL A 298 48.06 -1.13 2.09
N LYS A 299 46.93 -1.75 1.68
CA LYS A 299 46.80 -3.22 1.62
C LYS A 299 47.76 -3.85 0.61
N ARG A 300 47.91 -3.26 -0.58
CA ARG A 300 48.91 -3.69 -1.59
C ARG A 300 50.35 -3.51 -1.10
N GLY A 301 50.64 -2.44 -0.36
CA GLY A 301 51.95 -2.20 0.25
C GLY A 301 52.34 -3.23 1.30
N LYS A 302 51.41 -3.63 2.17
CA LYS A 302 51.63 -4.71 3.15
C LYS A 302 51.88 -6.06 2.48
N ASN A 303 51.08 -6.43 1.47
CA ASN A 303 51.29 -7.69 0.74
C ASN A 303 52.63 -7.75 -0.01
N LYS A 304 53.18 -6.62 -0.49
CA LYS A 304 54.52 -6.60 -1.10
C LYS A 304 55.65 -6.81 -0.08
N LYS A 305 55.53 -6.32 1.15
CA LYS A 305 56.55 -6.57 2.20
C LYS A 305 56.56 -8.03 2.66
N ASN A 306 55.40 -8.65 2.83
CA ASN A 306 55.31 -10.06 3.23
C ASN A 306 55.72 -11.05 2.11
N GLY A 307 56.02 -10.56 0.90
CA GLY A 307 56.42 -11.38 -0.25
C GLY A 307 57.92 -11.40 -0.55
N SER A 308 58.77 -10.67 0.19
CA SER A 308 60.22 -10.60 -0.08
C SER A 308 61.11 -11.32 0.94
N ASP A 309 60.54 -11.88 2.01
CA ASP A 309 61.30 -12.56 3.09
C ASP A 309 61.41 -14.08 2.90
N ASN A 310 60.95 -14.63 1.76
CA ASN A 310 60.92 -16.08 1.50
C ASN A 310 61.92 -16.57 0.42
N ASP A 311 62.78 -15.71 -0.14
CA ASP A 311 63.84 -16.09 -1.07
C ASP A 311 65.23 -15.69 -0.50
N LYS A 312 65.78 -16.52 0.38
CA LYS A 312 67.21 -16.59 0.72
C LYS A 312 67.59 -17.86 1.49
#